data_AF-A0A357EWQ5-F1
#
_entry.id   AF-A0A357EWQ5-F1
#
_cell.length_a   1.000
_cell.length_b   1.000
_cell.length_c   1.000
_cell.angle_alpha   90.00
_cell.angle_beta   90.00
_cell.angle_gamma   90.00
#
_symmetry.space_group_name_H-M   'P 1'
#
loop_
_entity.id
_entity.type
_entity.pdbx_description
1 polymer ?
#
loop_
_entity_poly.entity_id
_entity_poly.type
_entity_poly.pdbx_seq_one_letter_code
_entity_poly.pdbx_strand_id
1 'polypeptide(L)'
;MWHGICDDCTWASFLLFWSNSAHTDSLRKRKGNFEASLRYKGGNSNRKFDVYSFRFDWVTNFFQGVDIMLKRTFLMLAVLLAGSVSLLAQDTQVRTLVNGQKYKVKGVVVAKEDENTFVVRDNVGVDTRVVLVSNSSIRSNSFWGSGSRYPTTSIVRGLNLSVEGRGDGTGNLAATKIRFDKSDMEVAQSIDSRVSPAEDRITESEARLTQAEENAQRLSGQIDELTAISNAARGGAKAAQETADAAVAGVNATNQRISALDDFVVQSTATVNFRVNSAVLSPEAKSSLDQVAATALTMRGYVIE
;
A
#
# COMPACT_ATOMS: atom_id res chain seq x y z
N MET A 1 -22.01 -30.27 28.79
CA MET A 1 -21.46 -29.08 29.50
C MET A 1 -20.95 -28.17 28.39
N TRP A 2 -21.73 -27.29 27.74
CA TRP A 2 -22.37 -26.03 28.23
C TRP A 2 -21.36 -25.24 29.08
N HIS A 3 -20.89 -24.00 28.84
CA HIS A 3 -21.24 -22.78 28.08
C HIS A 3 -19.90 -22.09 27.66
N GLY A 4 -19.72 -21.14 26.74
CA GLY A 4 -20.52 -20.00 26.27
C GLY A 4 -19.76 -18.69 26.57
N ILE A 5 -19.50 -17.86 25.55
CA ILE A 5 -19.46 -16.37 25.54
C ILE A 5 -19.17 -15.97 24.08
N CYS A 6 -20.19 -15.40 23.44
CA CYS A 6 -20.08 -14.60 22.21
C CYS A 6 -20.31 -13.12 22.57
N ASP A 7 -20.05 -12.28 21.57
CA ASP A 7 -20.72 -10.99 21.31
C ASP A 7 -20.07 -9.72 21.88
N ASP A 8 -19.10 -9.17 21.13
CA ASP A 8 -18.79 -7.74 21.17
C ASP A 8 -18.08 -7.15 19.92
N CYS A 9 -18.20 -7.74 18.73
CA CYS A 9 -17.47 -7.23 17.55
C CYS A 9 -18.29 -6.97 16.28
N THR A 10 -19.62 -7.02 16.30
CA THR A 10 -20.43 -6.93 15.07
C THR A 10 -21.18 -5.61 14.83
N TRP A 11 -20.97 -4.57 15.66
CA TRP A 11 -21.64 -3.27 15.46
C TRP A 11 -20.80 -2.21 14.71
N ALA A 12 -19.48 -2.33 14.69
CA ALA A 12 -18.61 -1.33 14.06
C ALA A 12 -18.61 -1.40 12.52
N SER A 13 -18.93 -2.56 11.93
CA SER A 13 -18.88 -2.76 10.48
C SER A 13 -20.15 -2.31 9.73
N PHE A 14 -21.27 -2.08 10.43
CA PHE A 14 -22.52 -1.67 9.77
C PHE A 14 -22.62 -0.15 9.56
N LEU A 15 -21.90 0.65 10.36
CA LEU A 15 -21.91 2.12 10.23
C LEU A 15 -21.03 2.65 9.08
N LEU A 16 -20.02 1.89 8.65
CA LEU A 16 -19.15 2.29 7.54
C LEU A 16 -19.72 1.95 6.16
N PHE A 17 -20.68 1.02 6.05
CA PHE A 17 -21.30 0.66 4.77
C PHE A 17 -22.48 1.58 4.38
N TRP A 18 -23.01 2.37 5.31
CA TRP A 18 -24.10 3.33 5.06
C TRP A 18 -23.63 4.78 4.87
N SER A 19 -22.31 5.05 4.91
CA SER A 19 -21.78 6.39 4.62
C SER A 19 -21.48 6.63 3.14
N ASN A 20 -21.48 5.59 2.30
CA ASN A 20 -20.97 5.68 0.92
C ASN A 20 -22.06 5.62 -0.18
N SER A 21 -23.33 5.74 0.19
CA SER A 21 -24.45 5.73 -0.77
C SER A 21 -25.49 6.81 -0.47
N ALA A 22 -25.04 8.06 -0.37
CA ALA A 22 -25.93 9.22 -0.38
C ALA A 22 -25.38 10.28 -1.36
N HIS A 23 -25.40 9.93 -2.65
CA HIS A 23 -25.33 10.90 -3.72
C HIS A 23 -26.61 11.74 -3.68
N THR A 24 -26.43 13.03 -3.38
CA THR A 24 -27.28 14.16 -3.79
C THR A 24 -28.75 13.85 -4.04
N ASP A 25 -29.61 14.07 -3.04
CA ASP A 25 -30.94 14.54 -3.37
C ASP A 25 -31.58 15.45 -2.32
N SER A 26 -32.32 16.40 -2.86
CA SER A 26 -32.78 17.65 -2.26
C SER A 26 -33.50 17.54 -0.90
N LEU A 27 -33.07 18.38 0.05
CA LEU A 27 -33.72 18.61 1.34
C LEU A 27 -35.07 19.33 1.15
N ARG A 28 -36.18 18.60 1.24
CA ARG A 28 -37.50 19.17 1.53
C ARG A 28 -38.03 18.61 2.84
N LYS A 29 -37.93 19.41 3.90
CA LYS A 29 -38.57 19.19 5.21
C LYS A 29 -40.07 18.92 5.03
N ARG A 30 -40.53 17.70 5.32
CA ARG A 30 -41.89 17.45 5.78
C ARG A 30 -41.82 16.66 7.07
N LYS A 31 -42.34 17.27 8.14
CA LYS A 31 -42.66 16.61 9.41
C LYS A 31 -43.75 15.56 9.11
N GLY A 32 -43.43 14.29 9.29
CA GLY A 32 -44.37 13.19 9.19
C GLY A 32 -43.79 11.97 9.89
N ASN A 33 -44.51 11.47 10.89
CA ASN A 33 -44.15 10.28 11.66
C ASN A 33 -43.99 9.07 10.73
N PHE A 34 -42.88 8.35 10.86
CA PHE A 34 -42.71 7.05 10.24
C PHE A 34 -43.13 5.96 11.23
N GLU A 35 -44.28 5.34 10.98
CA GLU A 35 -44.66 4.06 11.59
C GLU A 35 -44.11 2.93 10.72
N ALA A 36 -43.27 2.07 11.28
CA ALA A 36 -42.87 0.82 10.66
C ALA A 36 -43.54 -0.35 11.40
N SER A 37 -44.56 -0.98 10.80
CA SER A 37 -45.16 -2.21 11.33
C SER A 37 -44.52 -3.43 10.65
N LEU A 38 -43.78 -4.25 11.40
CA LEU A 38 -43.36 -5.58 10.96
C LEU A 38 -44.49 -6.57 11.23
N ARG A 39 -45.08 -7.12 10.16
CA ARG A 39 -46.14 -8.14 10.24
C ARG A 39 -45.56 -9.51 9.88
N TYR A 40 -45.30 -10.35 10.88
CA TYR A 40 -44.93 -11.75 10.68
C TYR A 40 -46.20 -12.60 10.61
N LYS A 41 -46.33 -13.46 9.58
CA LYS A 41 -47.48 -14.35 9.37
C LYS A 41 -47.07 -15.77 9.75
N GLY A 42 -47.38 -16.19 10.97
CA GLY A 42 -47.11 -17.54 11.49
C GLY A 42 -48.18 -17.95 12.50
N GLY A 43 -48.68 -19.18 12.37
CA GLY A 43 -49.92 -19.67 12.97
C GLY A 43 -49.96 -19.76 14.49
N ASN A 44 -51.17 -19.52 15.00
CA ASN A 44 -51.83 -20.14 16.14
C ASN A 44 -51.12 -20.12 17.51
N SER A 45 -51.38 -19.08 18.30
CA SER A 45 -51.77 -19.24 19.71
C SER A 45 -52.18 -17.88 20.30
N ASN A 46 -53.36 -17.87 20.93
CA ASN A 46 -53.92 -16.75 21.69
C ASN A 46 -52.93 -16.25 22.74
N ARG A 47 -52.25 -15.12 22.48
CA ARG A 47 -51.69 -14.27 23.53
C ARG A 47 -51.92 -12.80 23.18
N LYS A 48 -52.72 -12.12 24.01
CA LYS A 48 -52.84 -10.66 24.03
C LYS A 48 -51.46 -10.08 24.38
N PHE A 49 -50.98 -9.15 23.57
CA PHE A 49 -49.81 -8.35 23.90
C PHE A 49 -50.26 -6.90 24.05
N ASP A 50 -50.06 -6.37 25.25
CA ASP A 50 -50.35 -4.97 25.59
C ASP A 50 -49.39 -4.04 24.84
N VAL A 51 -49.97 -3.02 24.22
CA VAL A 51 -49.27 -1.95 23.52
C VAL A 51 -48.74 -0.96 24.57
N TYR A 52 -47.44 -0.94 24.80
CA TYR A 52 -46.79 0.11 25.57
C TYR A 52 -46.46 1.30 24.66
N SER A 53 -47.17 2.41 24.83
CA SER A 53 -46.81 3.70 24.24
C SER A 53 -45.80 4.41 25.14
N PHE A 54 -44.55 4.52 24.70
CA PHE A 54 -43.54 5.35 25.35
C PHE A 54 -43.54 6.75 24.74
N ARG A 55 -44.03 7.75 25.49
CA ARG A 55 -43.79 9.17 25.22
C ARG A 55 -42.40 9.53 25.76
N PHE A 56 -41.46 9.87 24.88
CA PHE A 56 -40.17 10.46 25.25
C PHE A 56 -40.24 11.99 25.10
N ASP A 57 -40.68 12.67 26.15
CA ASP A 57 -40.51 14.12 26.33
C ASP A 57 -39.12 14.36 26.96
N TRP A 58 -38.01 14.38 26.18
CA TRP A 58 -36.70 14.86 26.66
C TRP A 58 -35.68 15.09 25.53
N VAL A 59 -35.91 16.02 24.60
CA VAL A 59 -34.88 16.48 23.64
C VAL A 59 -34.99 17.98 23.39
N THR A 60 -34.48 18.80 24.31
CA THR A 60 -34.19 20.23 23.98
C THR A 60 -32.92 20.80 24.61
N ASN A 61 -32.12 20.05 25.39
CA ASN A 61 -30.95 20.64 26.09
C ASN A 61 -29.57 20.03 25.77
N PHE A 62 -29.42 19.16 24.77
CA PHE A 62 -28.12 18.53 24.45
C PHE A 62 -27.39 19.13 23.23
N PHE A 63 -28.03 19.99 22.43
CA PHE A 63 -27.50 20.43 21.13
C PHE A 63 -26.74 21.77 21.09
N GLN A 64 -26.43 22.41 22.23
CA GLN A 64 -25.65 23.67 22.24
C GLN A 64 -24.19 23.53 22.71
N GLY A 65 -23.78 22.39 23.28
CA GLY A 65 -22.43 22.22 23.85
C GLY A 65 -21.36 21.66 22.91
N VAL A 66 -21.74 20.98 21.83
CA VAL A 66 -20.81 20.15 21.03
C VAL A 66 -20.10 20.95 19.91
N ASP A 67 -20.71 22.04 19.42
CA ASP A 67 -20.16 22.83 18.31
C ASP A 67 -18.93 23.68 18.67
N ILE A 68 -18.77 24.05 19.94
CA ILE A 68 -17.68 24.93 20.40
C ILE A 68 -16.40 24.12 20.67
N MET A 69 -16.54 22.86 21.10
CA MET A 69 -15.40 21.97 21.41
C MET A 69 -14.73 21.39 20.17
N LEU A 70 -15.47 21.16 19.08
CA LEU A 70 -14.92 20.58 17.85
C LEU A 70 -14.13 21.60 16.99
N LYS A 71 -14.48 22.88 17.06
CA LYS A 71 -13.76 23.96 16.34
C LYS A 71 -12.43 24.34 17.00
N ARG A 72 -12.32 24.23 18.33
CA ARG A 72 -11.10 24.60 19.07
C ARG A 72 -10.00 23.53 19.00
N THR A 73 -10.39 22.26 18.87
CA THR A 73 -9.45 21.14 18.74
C THR A 73 -8.85 21.05 17.33
N PHE A 74 -9.59 21.45 16.28
CA PHE A 74 -9.07 21.49 14.91
C PHE A 74 -8.02 22.60 14.68
N LEU A 75 -8.11 23.74 15.39
CA LEU A 75 -7.14 24.83 15.26
C LEU A 75 -5.79 24.52 15.94
N MET A 76 -5.79 23.70 17.00
CA MET A 76 -4.57 23.27 17.70
C MET A 76 -3.79 22.18 16.94
N LEU A 77 -4.47 21.33 16.17
CA LEU A 77 -3.82 20.25 15.40
C LEU A 77 -3.16 20.77 14.10
N ALA A 78 -3.67 21.87 13.54
CA ALA A 78 -3.09 22.48 12.33
C ALA A 78 -1.76 23.20 12.58
N VAL A 79 -1.48 23.63 13.81
CA VAL A 79 -0.22 24.31 14.18
C VAL A 79 0.91 23.31 14.46
N LEU A 80 0.60 22.05 14.79
CA LEU A 80 1.58 20.99 15.05
C LEU A 80 2.08 20.26 13.78
N LEU A 81 1.40 20.40 12.63
CA LEU A 81 1.80 19.76 11.37
C LEU A 81 2.57 20.68 10.40
N ALA A 82 2.79 21.95 10.75
CA ALA A 82 3.62 22.87 9.96
C ALA A 82 5.09 22.94 10.43
N GLY A 83 5.48 22.17 11.46
CA GLY A 83 6.74 22.37 12.18
C GLY A 83 7.78 21.24 12.14
N SER A 84 7.63 20.21 11.30
CA SER A 84 8.58 19.08 11.30
C SER A 84 8.88 18.51 9.91
N VAL A 85 9.46 19.32 9.04
CA VAL A 85 10.37 18.81 8.01
C VAL A 85 11.59 19.72 7.91
N SER A 86 12.57 19.43 8.74
CA SER A 86 13.97 19.78 8.46
C SER A 86 14.79 18.56 8.84
N LEU A 87 14.57 17.50 8.06
CA LEU A 87 15.50 16.39 7.96
C LEU A 87 16.78 16.93 7.33
N LEU A 88 17.84 16.98 8.12
CA LEU A 88 19.24 16.78 7.73
C LEU A 88 19.63 17.20 6.31
N ALA A 89 19.57 18.51 6.03
CA ALA A 89 20.61 19.10 5.22
C ALA A 89 21.67 19.60 6.22
N GLN A 90 22.79 18.89 6.37
CA GLN A 90 24.02 19.59 6.73
C GLN A 90 24.37 20.43 5.50
N ASP A 91 23.63 21.53 5.32
CA ASP A 91 23.97 22.55 4.36
C ASP A 91 25.34 23.04 4.80
N THR A 92 26.34 22.63 4.03
CA THR A 92 27.70 23.08 4.22
C THR A 92 27.63 24.58 4.05
N GLN A 93 27.63 25.34 5.17
CA GLN A 93 27.31 26.76 5.16
C GLN A 93 28.35 27.51 4.35
N VAL A 94 28.10 27.66 3.05
CA VAL A 94 28.96 28.43 2.15
C VAL A 94 28.66 29.90 2.39
N ARG A 95 29.64 30.61 2.93
CA ARG A 95 29.59 32.04 3.17
C ARG A 95 29.44 32.78 1.86
N THR A 96 28.39 33.59 1.76
CA THR A 96 28.25 34.59 0.71
C THR A 96 29.01 35.85 1.10
N LEU A 97 29.88 36.32 0.22
CA LEU A 97 30.67 37.54 0.44
C LEU A 97 30.01 38.76 -0.17
N VAL A 98 30.15 39.90 0.51
CA VAL A 98 29.66 41.18 -0.02
C VAL A 98 30.58 41.64 -1.15
N ASN A 99 29.99 41.98 -2.30
CA ASN A 99 30.72 42.42 -3.48
C ASN A 99 31.63 43.64 -3.18
N GLY A 100 32.86 43.59 -3.65
CA GLY A 100 33.86 44.66 -3.53
C GLY A 100 34.56 44.77 -2.17
N GLN A 101 34.03 44.13 -1.12
CA GLN A 101 34.65 44.14 0.21
C GLN A 101 35.89 43.24 0.23
N LYS A 102 36.94 43.69 0.92
CA LYS A 102 38.19 42.94 1.05
C LYS A 102 38.08 41.92 2.19
N TYR A 103 38.42 40.68 1.90
CA TYR A 103 38.43 39.59 2.87
C TYR A 103 39.80 38.93 2.92
N LYS A 104 40.14 38.44 4.12
CA LYS A 104 41.29 37.58 4.36
C LYS A 104 40.78 36.33 5.07
N VAL A 105 40.84 35.21 4.38
CA VAL A 105 40.41 33.90 4.90
C VAL A 105 41.67 33.07 5.14
N LYS A 106 41.71 32.37 6.26
CA LYS A 106 42.74 31.38 6.58
C LYS A 106 42.03 30.06 6.81
N GLY A 107 42.50 28.99 6.19
CA GLY A 107 41.81 27.73 6.30
C GLY A 107 42.37 26.65 5.42
N VAL A 108 41.71 25.49 5.46
CA VAL A 108 42.11 24.30 4.71
C VAL A 108 41.26 24.17 3.45
N VAL A 109 41.88 23.80 2.34
CA VAL A 109 41.17 23.47 1.10
C VAL A 109 40.44 22.14 1.27
N VAL A 110 39.11 22.16 1.24
CA VAL A 110 38.28 20.96 1.43
C VAL A 110 37.91 20.33 0.10
N ALA A 111 37.60 21.16 -0.90
CA ALA A 111 37.21 20.72 -2.22
C ALA A 111 37.87 21.59 -3.29
N LYS A 112 38.21 20.97 -4.42
CA LYS A 112 38.65 21.65 -5.63
C LYS A 112 37.58 21.39 -6.69
N GLU A 113 36.83 22.42 -7.06
CA GLU A 113 35.76 22.32 -8.05
C GLU A 113 36.35 22.35 -9.47
N ASP A 114 37.27 23.29 -9.72
CA ASP A 114 37.92 23.48 -11.01
C ASP A 114 39.42 23.79 -10.84
N GLU A 115 40.13 24.03 -11.95
CA GLU A 115 41.50 24.54 -11.90
C GLU A 115 41.61 25.89 -11.19
N ASN A 116 40.61 26.76 -11.32
CA ASN A 116 40.63 28.12 -10.78
C ASN A 116 39.68 28.35 -9.60
N THR A 117 38.89 27.34 -9.22
CA THR A 117 37.87 27.46 -8.17
C THR A 117 38.06 26.37 -7.13
N PHE A 118 38.14 26.77 -5.86
CA PHE A 118 38.24 25.84 -4.74
C PHE A 118 37.50 26.37 -3.50
N VAL A 119 37.21 25.48 -2.56
CA VAL A 119 36.49 25.81 -1.33
C VAL A 119 37.45 25.72 -0.15
N VAL A 120 37.51 26.80 0.64
CA VAL A 120 38.31 26.89 1.86
C VAL A 120 37.39 26.87 3.07
N ARG A 121 37.70 26.00 4.02
CA ARG A 121 37.06 25.95 5.33
C ARG A 121 37.92 26.66 6.37
N ASP A 122 37.36 27.71 6.97
CA ASP A 122 38.00 28.42 8.08
C ASP A 122 37.98 27.55 9.36
N ASN A 123 38.73 27.93 10.38
CA ASN A 123 38.76 27.29 11.69
C ASN A 123 37.39 27.31 12.42
N VAL A 124 36.49 28.19 11.99
CA VAL A 124 35.11 28.27 12.49
C VAL A 124 34.18 27.25 11.79
N GLY A 125 34.68 26.52 10.80
CA GLY A 125 33.91 25.52 10.05
C GLY A 125 33.04 26.10 8.93
N VAL A 126 33.24 27.37 8.58
CA VAL A 126 32.50 28.05 7.50
C VAL A 126 33.25 27.92 6.19
N ASP A 127 32.52 27.54 5.13
CA ASP A 127 33.09 27.32 3.81
C ASP A 127 33.04 28.60 2.98
N THR A 128 34.11 28.90 2.27
CA THR A 128 34.18 30.06 1.37
C THR A 128 34.63 29.57 0.01
N ARG A 129 33.80 29.81 -1.02
CA ARG A 129 34.19 29.56 -2.41
C ARG A 129 35.17 30.64 -2.86
N VAL A 130 36.31 30.20 -3.36
CA VAL A 130 37.42 31.05 -3.80
C VAL A 130 37.62 30.87 -5.29
N VAL A 131 37.59 31.97 -6.04
CA VAL A 131 37.82 32.01 -7.48
C VAL A 131 39.11 32.77 -7.75
N LEU A 132 40.00 32.18 -8.55
CA LEU A 132 41.27 32.78 -8.87
C LEU A 132 41.14 33.76 -10.03
N VAL A 133 41.60 34.99 -9.79
CA VAL A 133 41.76 35.98 -10.85
C VAL A 133 43.12 35.82 -11.54
N SER A 134 43.21 36.22 -12.80
CA SER A 134 44.38 36.02 -13.66
C SER A 134 45.67 36.67 -13.14
N ASN A 135 45.57 37.65 -12.23
CA ASN A 135 46.69 38.32 -11.58
C ASN A 135 47.02 37.77 -10.19
N SER A 136 46.46 36.62 -9.80
CA SER A 136 46.66 36.04 -8.49
C SER A 136 48.14 35.73 -8.21
N SER A 137 48.61 36.18 -7.05
CA SER A 137 49.97 35.90 -6.55
C SER A 137 49.93 34.71 -5.61
N ILE A 138 50.24 33.53 -6.13
CA ILE A 138 50.39 32.29 -5.36
C ILE A 138 51.86 32.13 -4.98
N ARG A 139 52.17 32.17 -3.68
CA ARG A 139 53.55 32.06 -3.18
C ARG A 139 53.61 31.32 -1.86
N SER A 140 54.70 30.60 -1.63
CA SER A 140 54.99 30.10 -0.29
C SER A 140 55.39 31.24 0.65
N ASN A 141 55.16 31.05 1.95
CA ASN A 141 55.79 31.85 2.99
C ASN A 141 57.25 31.36 3.15
N SER A 142 58.17 32.30 3.34
CA SER A 142 59.58 32.00 3.61
C SER A 142 60.03 32.87 4.78
N PHE A 143 60.78 32.26 5.70
CA PHE A 143 61.30 32.92 6.90
C PHE A 143 62.49 33.86 6.58
N TRP A 144 63.24 33.58 5.50
CA TRP A 144 64.30 34.44 4.99
C TRP A 144 64.11 34.64 3.48
N GLY A 145 63.58 35.80 3.09
CA GLY A 145 63.44 36.22 1.68
C GLY A 145 62.02 36.17 1.08
N SER A 146 61.90 36.53 -0.21
CA SER A 146 60.65 36.42 -0.96
C SER A 146 60.40 34.96 -1.30
N GLY A 147 59.33 34.36 -0.75
CA GLY A 147 58.96 32.97 -1.03
C GLY A 147 58.73 32.66 -2.52
N SER A 148 58.80 31.37 -2.85
CA SER A 148 58.76 30.88 -4.23
C SER A 148 57.36 30.99 -4.84
N ARG A 149 57.27 31.29 -6.14
CA ARG A 149 56.00 31.33 -6.88
C ARG A 149 55.61 29.92 -7.29
N TYR A 150 54.34 29.57 -7.12
CA TYR A 150 53.80 28.28 -7.50
C TYR A 150 52.64 28.44 -8.51
N PRO A 151 52.42 27.44 -9.38
CA PRO A 151 51.24 27.40 -10.24
C PRO A 151 49.99 27.06 -9.44
N THR A 152 48.82 27.36 -9.99
CA THR A 152 47.52 27.02 -9.37
C THR A 152 47.36 25.52 -9.12
N THR A 153 47.98 24.68 -9.95
CA THR A 153 47.94 23.22 -9.81
C THR A 153 48.59 22.71 -8.52
N SER A 154 49.42 23.50 -7.83
CA SER A 154 50.00 23.11 -6.54
C SER A 154 49.01 23.20 -5.37
N ILE A 155 47.84 23.82 -5.59
CA ILE A 155 46.78 23.89 -4.59
C ILE A 155 45.99 22.59 -4.65
N VAL A 156 46.23 21.74 -3.65
CA VAL A 156 45.58 20.44 -3.48
C VAL A 156 44.73 20.43 -2.22
N ARG A 157 43.86 19.42 -2.09
CA ARG A 157 43.02 19.27 -0.89
C ARG A 157 43.86 18.99 0.34
N GLY A 158 43.39 19.49 1.48
CA GLY A 158 44.14 19.46 2.74
C GLY A 158 45.20 20.55 2.87
N LEU A 159 45.40 21.41 1.85
CA LEU A 159 46.36 22.51 1.93
C LEU A 159 45.82 23.61 2.84
N ASN A 160 46.54 23.90 3.92
CA ASN A 160 46.31 25.08 4.73
C ASN A 160 46.91 26.31 4.05
N LEU A 161 46.08 27.32 3.81
CA LEU A 161 46.49 28.53 3.11
C LEU A 161 45.71 29.75 3.59
N SER A 162 46.27 30.93 3.29
CA SER A 162 45.63 32.22 3.47
C SER A 162 45.31 32.82 2.12
N VAL A 163 44.03 33.11 1.90
CA VAL A 163 43.53 33.80 0.71
C VAL A 163 43.17 35.23 1.08
N GLU A 164 43.72 36.19 0.34
CA GLU A 164 43.27 37.58 0.35
C GLU A 164 42.63 37.91 -1.00
N GLY A 165 41.44 38.50 -0.94
CA GLY A 165 40.67 38.80 -2.13
C GLY A 165 39.58 39.81 -1.87
N ARG A 166 38.71 39.99 -2.88
CA ARG A 166 37.47 40.77 -2.74
C ARG A 166 36.28 39.89 -3.05
N GLY A 167 35.16 40.14 -2.38
CA GLY A 167 33.89 39.52 -2.77
C GLY A 167 33.55 39.90 -4.21
N ASP A 168 33.14 38.95 -5.03
CA ASP A 168 32.61 39.21 -6.38
C ASP A 168 31.07 39.40 -6.35
N GLY A 169 30.48 39.67 -7.52
CA GLY A 169 29.03 39.84 -7.65
C GLY A 169 28.22 38.55 -7.48
N THR A 170 28.88 37.40 -7.43
CA THR A 170 28.30 36.06 -7.29
C THR A 170 28.40 35.56 -5.84
N GLY A 171 29.04 36.33 -4.96
CA GLY A 171 29.22 36.01 -3.54
C GLY A 171 30.48 35.18 -3.24
N ASN A 172 31.38 34.97 -4.22
CA ASN A 172 32.63 34.25 -4.05
C ASN A 172 33.78 35.20 -3.68
N LEU A 173 34.91 34.64 -3.25
CA LEU A 173 36.14 35.37 -3.01
C LEU A 173 37.01 35.39 -4.27
N ALA A 174 37.08 36.53 -4.96
CA ALA A 174 38.06 36.75 -6.03
C ALA A 174 39.46 36.92 -5.43
N ALA A 175 40.26 35.84 -5.43
CA ALA A 175 41.55 35.73 -4.77
C ALA A 175 42.66 36.46 -5.52
N THR A 176 43.20 37.53 -4.92
CA THR A 176 44.34 38.27 -5.48
C THR A 176 45.68 37.78 -4.94
N LYS A 177 45.71 37.27 -3.70
CA LYS A 177 46.95 36.80 -3.07
C LYS A 177 46.68 35.53 -2.27
N ILE A 178 47.49 34.51 -2.52
CA ILE A 178 47.43 33.22 -1.85
C ILE A 178 48.79 32.93 -1.24
N ARG A 179 48.79 32.57 0.04
CA ARG A 179 49.99 32.27 0.84
C ARG A 179 49.83 30.95 1.56
N PHE A 180 50.83 30.08 1.49
CA PHE A 180 50.85 28.80 2.20
C PHE A 180 52.27 28.47 2.64
N ASP A 181 52.42 27.55 3.57
CA ASP A 181 53.72 27.07 4.01
C ASP A 181 54.13 25.83 3.21
N LYS A 182 55.43 25.65 2.96
CA LYS A 182 55.93 24.52 2.16
C LYS A 182 55.62 23.17 2.83
N SER A 183 55.70 23.11 4.16
CA SER A 183 55.32 21.93 4.96
C SER A 183 53.87 21.53 4.72
N ASP A 184 52.97 22.51 4.66
CA ASP A 184 51.54 22.27 4.53
C ASP A 184 51.20 21.74 3.13
N MET A 185 51.94 22.18 2.12
CA MET A 185 51.86 21.65 0.76
C MET A 185 52.29 20.18 0.68
N GLU A 186 53.39 19.81 1.33
CA GLU A 186 53.87 18.42 1.36
C GLU A 186 52.86 17.50 2.07
N VAL A 187 52.31 17.95 3.21
CA VAL A 187 51.25 17.22 3.93
C VAL A 187 50.00 17.09 3.06
N ALA A 188 49.55 18.17 2.43
CA ALA A 188 48.36 18.16 1.60
C ALA A 188 48.50 17.25 0.36
N GLN A 189 49.67 17.25 -0.30
CA GLN A 189 49.96 16.34 -1.40
C GLN A 189 49.89 14.87 -0.95
N SER A 190 50.38 14.57 0.25
CA SER A 190 50.29 13.22 0.81
C SER A 190 48.84 12.80 1.09
N ILE A 191 47.98 13.73 1.51
CA ILE A 191 46.55 13.48 1.73
C ILE A 191 45.83 13.28 0.40
N ASP A 192 46.05 14.17 -0.56
CA ASP A 192 45.39 14.13 -1.87
C ASP A 192 45.68 12.83 -2.63
N SER A 193 46.93 12.35 -2.56
CA SER A 193 47.33 11.06 -3.15
C SER A 193 46.58 9.84 -2.59
N ARG A 194 46.00 9.96 -1.39
CA ARG A 194 45.22 8.90 -0.73
C ARG A 194 43.72 9.08 -0.91
N VAL A 195 43.25 10.33 -0.98
CA VAL A 195 41.83 10.66 -1.11
C VAL A 195 41.33 10.46 -2.53
N SER A 196 42.12 10.81 -3.56
CA SER A 196 41.69 10.65 -4.95
C SER A 196 41.30 9.19 -5.31
N PRO A 197 42.12 8.16 -5.00
CA PRO A 197 41.70 6.77 -5.24
C PRO A 197 40.52 6.31 -4.37
N ALA A 198 40.33 6.92 -3.20
CA ALA A 198 39.20 6.59 -2.32
C ALA A 198 37.88 7.14 -2.89
N GLU A 199 37.90 8.33 -3.46
CA GLU A 199 36.73 8.93 -4.12
C GLU A 199 36.34 8.16 -5.38
N ASP A 200 37.31 7.78 -6.21
CA ASP A 200 37.04 6.94 -7.39
C ASP A 200 36.34 5.62 -6.98
N ARG A 201 36.79 5.00 -5.89
CA ARG A 201 36.16 3.80 -5.32
C ARG A 201 34.76 4.08 -4.76
N ILE A 202 34.53 5.26 -4.18
CA ILE A 202 33.21 5.66 -3.69
C ILE A 202 32.26 5.84 -4.88
N THR A 203 32.65 6.57 -5.92
CA THR A 203 31.85 6.74 -7.14
C THR A 203 31.56 5.42 -7.84
N GLU A 204 32.54 4.51 -7.90
CA GLU A 204 32.31 3.15 -8.42
C GLU A 204 31.32 2.37 -7.53
N SER A 205 31.42 2.50 -6.21
CA SER A 205 30.49 1.85 -5.28
C SER A 205 29.07 2.38 -5.39
N GLU A 206 28.90 3.69 -5.58
CA GLU A 206 27.60 4.32 -5.83
C GLU A 206 26.99 3.80 -7.14
N ALA A 207 27.78 3.71 -8.21
CA ALA A 207 27.31 3.14 -9.47
C ALA A 207 26.86 1.68 -9.34
N ARG A 208 27.60 0.87 -8.57
CA ARG A 208 27.23 -0.52 -8.28
C ARG A 208 25.97 -0.63 -7.43
N LEU A 209 25.77 0.28 -6.47
CA LEU A 209 24.58 0.32 -5.62
C LEU A 209 23.34 0.67 -6.44
N THR A 210 23.40 1.70 -7.28
CA THR A 210 22.29 2.07 -8.17
C THR A 210 21.88 0.89 -9.08
N GLN A 211 22.86 0.18 -9.65
CA GLN A 211 22.57 -1.00 -10.47
C GLN A 211 21.93 -2.14 -9.66
N ALA A 212 22.37 -2.35 -8.42
CA ALA A 212 21.80 -3.37 -7.54
C ALA A 212 20.36 -3.03 -7.13
N GLU A 213 20.05 -1.76 -6.88
CA GLU A 213 18.70 -1.28 -6.57
C GLU A 213 17.75 -1.47 -7.76
N GLU A 214 18.15 -1.11 -8.97
CA GLU A 214 17.36 -1.37 -10.18
C GLU A 214 17.09 -2.87 -10.39
N ASN A 215 18.10 -3.70 -10.11
CA ASN A 215 17.95 -5.15 -10.18
C ASN A 215 16.96 -5.68 -9.12
N ALA A 216 17.06 -5.18 -7.89
CA ALA A 216 16.16 -5.53 -6.81
C ALA A 216 14.72 -5.09 -7.09
N GLN A 217 14.51 -3.91 -7.67
CA GLN A 217 13.18 -3.43 -8.08
C GLN A 217 12.55 -4.35 -9.13
N ARG A 218 13.32 -4.78 -10.13
CA ARG A 218 12.84 -5.72 -11.15
C ARG A 218 12.48 -7.06 -10.53
N LEU A 219 13.28 -7.55 -9.59
CA LEU A 219 13.00 -8.79 -8.87
C LEU A 219 11.76 -8.66 -7.99
N SER A 220 11.57 -7.53 -7.32
CA SER A 220 10.36 -7.24 -6.54
C SER A 220 9.11 -7.33 -7.42
N GLY A 221 9.14 -6.72 -8.61
CA GLY A 221 8.02 -6.80 -9.56
C GLY A 221 7.70 -8.25 -9.98
N GLN A 222 8.73 -9.09 -10.19
CA GLN A 222 8.54 -10.51 -10.49
C GLN A 222 7.94 -11.29 -9.32
N ILE A 223 8.30 -10.96 -8.08
CA ILE A 223 7.74 -11.61 -6.88
C ILE A 223 6.26 -11.27 -6.72
N ASP A 224 5.88 -10.02 -6.96
CA ASP A 224 4.48 -9.59 -6.90
C ASP A 224 3.65 -10.30 -7.99
N GLU A 225 4.18 -10.38 -9.21
CA GLU A 225 3.56 -11.12 -10.31
C GLU A 225 3.43 -12.61 -10.00
N LEU A 226 4.49 -13.24 -9.49
CA LEU A 226 4.47 -14.65 -9.10
C LEU A 226 3.46 -14.93 -7.99
N THR A 227 3.31 -14.01 -7.03
CA THR A 227 2.33 -14.12 -5.95
C THR A 227 0.91 -14.01 -6.49
N ALA A 228 0.65 -13.07 -7.40
CA ALA A 228 -0.64 -12.94 -8.07
C ALA A 228 -0.99 -14.20 -8.89
N ILE A 229 -0.05 -14.73 -9.67
CA ILE A 229 -0.21 -15.98 -10.42
C ILE A 229 -0.48 -17.14 -9.47
N SER A 230 0.26 -17.26 -8.37
CA SER A 230 0.09 -18.33 -7.39
C SER A 230 -1.30 -18.30 -6.73
N ASN A 231 -1.80 -17.11 -6.41
CA ASN A 231 -3.15 -16.93 -5.86
C ASN A 231 -4.23 -17.28 -6.89
N ALA A 232 -4.07 -16.85 -8.15
CA ALA A 232 -4.97 -17.21 -9.23
C ALA A 232 -4.97 -18.73 -9.49
N ALA A 233 -3.81 -19.37 -9.50
CA ALA A 233 -3.66 -20.81 -9.69
C ALA A 233 -4.33 -21.61 -8.56
N ARG A 234 -4.16 -21.21 -7.30
CA ARG A 234 -4.88 -21.82 -6.15
C ARG A 234 -6.39 -21.65 -6.26
N GLY A 235 -6.86 -20.47 -6.67
CA GLY A 235 -8.28 -20.21 -6.89
C GLY A 235 -8.86 -21.10 -7.99
N GLY A 236 -8.17 -21.19 -9.13
CA GLY A 236 -8.55 -22.05 -10.25
C GLY A 236 -8.55 -23.54 -9.88
N ALA A 237 -7.53 -24.00 -9.15
CA ALA A 237 -7.47 -25.39 -8.67
C ALA A 237 -8.63 -25.72 -7.73
N LYS A 238 -8.99 -24.80 -6.82
CA LYS A 238 -10.13 -24.98 -5.92
C LYS A 238 -11.45 -25.04 -6.69
N ALA A 239 -11.66 -24.14 -7.65
CA ALA A 239 -12.86 -24.15 -8.50
C ALA A 239 -12.96 -25.44 -9.35
N ALA A 240 -11.84 -25.93 -9.86
CA ALA A 240 -11.77 -27.20 -10.59
C ALA A 240 -12.11 -28.39 -9.68
N GLN A 241 -11.61 -28.41 -8.44
CA GLN A 241 -11.95 -29.43 -7.45
C GLN A 241 -13.45 -29.42 -7.13
N GLU A 242 -14.03 -28.24 -6.86
CA GLU A 242 -15.47 -28.11 -6.59
C GLU A 242 -16.33 -28.61 -7.76
N THR A 243 -15.90 -28.32 -9.00
CA THR A 243 -16.57 -28.80 -10.21
C THR A 243 -16.44 -30.33 -10.36
N ALA A 244 -15.26 -30.89 -10.08
CA ALA A 244 -15.04 -32.32 -10.11
C ALA A 244 -15.87 -33.05 -9.05
N ASP A 245 -15.92 -32.54 -7.83
CA ASP A 245 -16.72 -33.11 -6.74
C ASP A 245 -18.22 -33.09 -7.08
N ALA A 246 -18.70 -31.98 -7.66
CA ALA A 246 -20.08 -31.88 -8.15
C ALA A 246 -20.39 -32.88 -9.27
N ALA A 247 -19.46 -33.06 -10.22
CA ALA A 247 -19.59 -34.04 -11.30
C ALA A 247 -19.63 -35.47 -10.76
N VAL A 248 -18.75 -35.82 -9.81
CA VAL A 248 -18.74 -37.14 -9.16
C VAL A 248 -20.04 -37.40 -8.41
N ALA A 249 -20.56 -36.41 -7.68
CA ALA A 249 -21.86 -36.51 -7.02
C ALA A 249 -23.00 -36.75 -8.02
N GLY A 250 -22.99 -36.02 -9.16
CA GLY A 250 -23.96 -36.20 -10.23
C GLY A 250 -23.91 -37.58 -10.90
N VAL A 251 -22.70 -38.11 -11.14
CA VAL A 251 -22.49 -39.47 -11.67
C VAL A 251 -23.01 -40.50 -10.69
N ASN A 252 -22.68 -40.38 -9.40
CA ASN A 252 -23.15 -41.31 -8.38
C ASN A 252 -24.68 -41.32 -8.26
N ALA A 253 -25.33 -40.15 -8.27
CA ALA A 253 -26.78 -40.05 -8.29
C ALA A 253 -27.40 -40.68 -9.55
N THR A 254 -26.74 -40.54 -10.70
CA THR A 254 -27.19 -41.15 -11.97
C THR A 254 -27.06 -42.67 -11.93
N ASN A 255 -25.94 -43.19 -11.44
CA ASN A 255 -25.73 -44.63 -11.26
C ASN A 255 -26.76 -45.27 -10.33
N GLN A 256 -27.15 -44.57 -9.26
CA GLN A 256 -28.22 -45.01 -8.36
C GLN A 256 -29.57 -45.11 -9.09
N ARG A 257 -29.92 -44.12 -9.92
CA ARG A 257 -31.15 -44.13 -10.71
C ARG A 257 -31.18 -45.28 -11.72
N ILE A 258 -30.05 -45.54 -12.39
CA ILE A 258 -29.91 -46.65 -13.35
C ILE A 258 -30.05 -47.99 -12.63
N SER A 259 -29.45 -48.14 -11.45
CA SER A 259 -29.55 -49.39 -10.68
C SER A 259 -30.97 -49.63 -10.18
N ALA A 260 -31.68 -48.56 -9.76
CA ALA A 260 -33.05 -48.64 -9.28
C ALA A 260 -34.10 -48.82 -10.40
N LEU A 261 -33.72 -48.66 -11.68
CA LEU A 261 -34.63 -48.84 -12.82
C LEU A 261 -35.02 -50.31 -13.05
N ASP A 262 -34.24 -51.26 -12.52
CA ASP A 262 -34.47 -52.71 -12.69
C ASP A 262 -35.08 -53.34 -11.43
N ASP A 263 -35.22 -52.57 -10.34
CA ASP A 263 -35.68 -53.06 -9.04
C ASP A 263 -37.21 -52.91 -8.94
N PHE A 264 -37.94 -53.74 -9.69
CA PHE A 264 -39.40 -53.76 -9.67
C PHE A 264 -39.94 -54.66 -8.56
N VAL A 265 -40.86 -54.12 -7.76
CA VAL A 265 -41.64 -54.91 -6.80
C VAL A 265 -42.98 -55.26 -7.43
N VAL A 266 -43.26 -56.56 -7.58
CA VAL A 266 -44.56 -57.05 -8.08
C VAL A 266 -45.64 -56.69 -7.05
N GLN A 267 -46.49 -55.72 -7.40
CA GLN A 267 -47.59 -55.27 -6.54
C GLN A 267 -48.87 -56.08 -6.73
N SER A 268 -49.07 -56.63 -7.92
CA SER A 268 -50.26 -57.41 -8.25
C SER A 268 -49.93 -58.41 -9.35
N THR A 269 -50.50 -59.62 -9.25
CA THR A 269 -50.41 -60.66 -10.27
C THR A 269 -51.81 -61.17 -10.52
N ALA A 270 -52.26 -61.12 -11.77
CA ALA A 270 -53.54 -61.69 -12.19
C ALA A 270 -53.30 -62.73 -13.28
N THR A 271 -53.87 -63.93 -13.10
CA THR A 271 -53.81 -64.98 -14.11
C THR A 271 -55.08 -64.94 -14.96
N VAL A 272 -54.93 -64.79 -16.28
CA VAL A 272 -56.03 -64.75 -17.23
C VAL A 272 -56.07 -66.05 -18.02
N ASN A 273 -57.12 -66.83 -17.81
CA ASN A 273 -57.31 -68.10 -18.49
C ASN A 273 -58.16 -67.93 -19.76
N PHE A 274 -57.67 -68.48 -20.87
CA PHE A 274 -58.38 -68.52 -22.15
C PHE A 274 -59.08 -69.86 -22.33
N ARG A 275 -60.23 -69.85 -23.01
CA ARG A 275 -60.86 -71.09 -23.46
C ARG A 275 -60.03 -71.68 -24.60
N VAL A 276 -59.91 -73.01 -24.64
CA VAL A 276 -59.21 -73.72 -25.72
C VAL A 276 -59.77 -73.27 -27.08
N ASN A 277 -58.88 -72.86 -27.98
CA ASN A 277 -59.17 -72.30 -29.31
C ASN A 277 -59.95 -70.96 -29.33
N SER A 278 -59.91 -70.15 -28.27
CA SER A 278 -60.54 -68.82 -28.25
C SER A 278 -59.64 -67.77 -27.60
N ALA A 279 -59.47 -66.63 -28.28
CA ALA A 279 -58.82 -65.44 -27.73
C ALA A 279 -59.81 -64.52 -26.99
N VAL A 280 -61.09 -64.90 -26.90
CA VAL A 280 -62.12 -64.09 -26.25
C VAL A 280 -62.02 -64.25 -24.73
N LEU A 281 -61.74 -63.14 -24.05
CA LEU A 281 -61.74 -63.07 -22.59
C LEU A 281 -63.14 -63.27 -22.02
N SER A 282 -63.24 -64.04 -20.94
CA SER A 282 -64.48 -64.14 -20.17
C SER A 282 -64.81 -62.81 -19.48
N PRO A 283 -66.08 -62.54 -19.14
CA PRO A 283 -66.46 -61.35 -18.38
C PRO A 283 -65.68 -61.19 -17.07
N GLU A 284 -65.41 -62.31 -16.38
CA GLU A 284 -64.66 -62.34 -15.12
C GLU A 284 -63.19 -61.97 -15.34
N ALA A 285 -62.56 -62.49 -16.40
CA ALA A 285 -61.18 -62.15 -16.76
C ALA A 285 -61.01 -60.67 -17.13
N LYS A 286 -62.00 -60.09 -17.84
CA LYS A 286 -62.02 -58.64 -18.13
C LYS A 286 -62.11 -57.83 -16.83
N SER A 287 -63.01 -58.21 -15.93
CA SER A 287 -63.17 -57.53 -14.64
C SER A 287 -61.89 -57.58 -13.78
N SER A 288 -61.16 -58.71 -13.77
CA SER A 288 -59.88 -58.80 -13.07
C SER A 288 -58.80 -57.91 -13.69
N LEU A 289 -58.73 -57.83 -15.02
CA LEU A 289 -57.82 -56.89 -15.71
C LEU A 289 -58.18 -55.43 -15.43
N ASP A 290 -59.48 -55.10 -15.41
CA ASP A 290 -59.96 -53.74 -15.08
C ASP A 290 -59.57 -53.33 -13.65
N GLN A 291 -59.58 -54.26 -12.69
CA GLN A 291 -59.15 -54.02 -11.31
C GLN A 291 -57.63 -53.76 -11.21
N VAL A 292 -56.82 -54.54 -11.93
CA VAL A 292 -55.37 -54.32 -12.00
C VAL A 292 -55.07 -52.97 -12.64
N ALA A 293 -55.75 -52.63 -13.74
CA ALA A 293 -55.60 -51.34 -14.42
C ALA A 293 -56.02 -50.16 -13.51
N ALA A 294 -57.15 -50.28 -12.80
CA ALA A 294 -57.60 -49.26 -11.85
C ALA A 294 -56.59 -49.04 -10.71
N THR A 295 -55.97 -50.11 -10.23
CA THR A 295 -54.92 -50.02 -9.19
C THR A 295 -53.66 -49.36 -9.75
N ALA A 296 -53.22 -49.76 -10.95
CA ALA A 296 -52.07 -49.16 -11.63
C ALA A 296 -52.22 -47.64 -11.83
N LEU A 297 -53.42 -47.16 -12.19
CA LEU A 297 -53.70 -45.72 -12.35
C LEU A 297 -53.49 -44.88 -11.09
N THR A 298 -53.55 -45.50 -9.90
CA THR A 298 -53.29 -44.81 -8.63
C THR A 298 -51.80 -44.76 -8.26
N MET A 299 -50.98 -45.57 -8.92
CA MET A 299 -49.53 -45.64 -8.74
C MET A 299 -48.81 -44.73 -9.74
N ARG A 300 -47.61 -44.27 -9.39
CA ARG A 300 -46.72 -43.52 -10.29
C ARG A 300 -45.47 -44.35 -10.57
N GLY A 301 -45.02 -44.38 -11.82
CA GLY A 301 -43.82 -45.14 -12.21
C GLY A 301 -44.05 -46.66 -12.23
N TYR A 302 -45.22 -47.11 -12.68
CA TYR A 302 -45.53 -48.54 -12.86
C TYR A 302 -45.20 -49.00 -14.29
N VAL A 303 -44.87 -50.28 -14.42
CA VAL A 303 -44.78 -51.00 -15.69
C VAL A 303 -45.75 -52.19 -15.60
N ILE A 304 -46.46 -52.47 -16.70
CA ILE A 304 -47.31 -53.66 -16.82
C ILE A 304 -46.62 -54.57 -17.84
N GLU A 305 -46.27 -55.79 -17.41
CA GLU A 305 -45.63 -56.83 -18.22
C GLU A 305 -46.54 -58.06 -18.36
#